data_AF-A0A7S0ACE2-F1
#
_entry.id   AF-A0A7S0ACE2-F1
#
_cell.length_a   1.000
_cell.length_b   1.000
_cell.length_c   1.000
_cell.angle_alpha   90.00
_cell.angle_beta   90.00
_cell.angle_gamma   90.00
#
_symmetry.space_group_name_H-M   'P 1'
#
loop_
_entity.id
_entity.type
_entity.pdbx_description
1 polymer ?
#
loop_
_entity_poly.entity_id
_entity_poly.type
_entity_poly.pdbx_seq_one_letter_code
_entity_poly.pdbx_strand_id
1 'polypeptide(L)'
;DLARWLVTNQPISLAINAPRPLGFKLGQELFEKTAQVVYTVGSTNDPKAPPALTCQARPQEAEVFGEFPPRKSLDLYTKYPVVVPSSTPAYDSSYQAEYLKSLTSADLEGAGGDLDEARAAIDAVQDGAVRGYCVELMNYLSNATETNPKRGFGSDRTAIWGLQRPPLLDGCLTSIRCDDNVSYDDLLPVFLPFYATNARDQVELSVDSNDQGLLAALKGIEADKSVAIKIEHSDEHAKRMVDVASHYYNVINVSAGGLNEFPMAGQFISLYFPLGHIKSTMVDDEDFIDHFKKSAKWLRVR
;
A
#
# COMPACT_ATOMS: atom_id res chain seq x y z
N ASP A 1 -20.94 6.74 -2.39
CA ASP A 1 -20.97 6.35 -3.82
C ASP A 1 -19.72 6.77 -4.59
N LEU A 2 -19.37 8.06 -4.67
CA LEU A 2 -18.19 8.52 -5.44
C LEU A 2 -16.88 7.82 -5.06
N ALA A 3 -16.54 7.74 -3.77
CA ALA A 3 -15.30 7.08 -3.33
C ALA A 3 -15.21 5.61 -3.78
N ARG A 4 -16.34 4.88 -3.71
CA ARG A 4 -16.40 3.48 -4.15
C ARG A 4 -16.23 3.35 -5.67
N TRP A 5 -16.83 4.26 -6.43
CA TRP A 5 -16.61 4.35 -7.87
C TRP A 5 -15.14 4.63 -8.20
N LEU A 6 -14.51 5.57 -7.47
CA LEU A 6 -13.09 5.93 -7.63
C LEU A 6 -12.15 4.77 -7.26
N VAL A 7 -12.47 3.99 -6.24
CA VAL A 7 -11.70 2.78 -5.87
C VAL A 7 -11.83 1.68 -6.93
N THR A 8 -13.01 1.55 -7.53
CA THR A 8 -13.28 0.51 -8.55
C THR A 8 -12.62 0.84 -9.88
N ASN A 9 -12.74 2.09 -10.33
CA ASN A 9 -12.29 2.51 -11.66
C ASN A 9 -10.89 3.14 -11.67
N GLN A 10 -10.39 3.59 -10.52
CA GLN A 10 -9.06 4.17 -10.31
C GLN A 10 -8.59 5.09 -11.44
N PRO A 11 -9.32 6.19 -11.74
CA PRO A 11 -8.80 7.18 -12.67
C PRO A 11 -7.46 7.72 -12.13
N ILE A 12 -6.53 8.04 -13.04
CA ILE A 12 -5.16 8.43 -12.64
C ILE A 12 -5.16 9.68 -11.75
N SER A 13 -6.04 10.65 -12.04
CA SER A 13 -6.08 11.94 -11.35
C SER A 13 -7.48 12.32 -10.87
N LEU A 14 -7.52 13.07 -9.77
CA LEU A 14 -8.72 13.68 -9.20
C LEU A 14 -8.47 15.15 -8.88
N ALA A 15 -9.23 16.05 -9.50
CA ALA A 15 -9.22 17.48 -9.19
C ALA A 15 -10.38 17.83 -8.26
N ILE A 16 -10.09 18.54 -7.17
CA ILE A 16 -11.04 18.95 -6.14
C ILE A 16 -11.11 20.48 -6.12
N ASN A 17 -12.30 21.01 -6.39
CA ASN A 17 -12.57 22.45 -6.43
C ASN A 17 -13.75 22.78 -5.52
N ALA A 18 -13.49 23.58 -4.49
CA ALA A 18 -14.50 24.11 -3.59
C ALA A 18 -13.96 25.40 -2.93
N PRO A 19 -14.78 26.14 -2.17
CA PRO A 19 -14.27 27.15 -1.26
C PRO A 19 -13.18 26.56 -0.37
N ARG A 20 -12.04 27.26 -0.22
CA ARG A 20 -10.80 26.66 0.29
C ARG A 20 -10.92 25.79 1.56
N PRO A 21 -11.57 26.22 2.66
CA PRO A 21 -11.73 25.34 3.84
C PRO A 21 -12.53 24.06 3.55
N LEU A 22 -13.54 24.15 2.69
CA LEU A 22 -14.32 22.99 2.23
C LEU A 22 -13.51 22.13 1.26
N GLY A 23 -12.68 22.73 0.41
CA GLY A 23 -11.77 22.03 -0.50
C GLY A 23 -10.75 21.17 0.22
N PHE A 24 -10.19 21.67 1.33
CA PHE A 24 -9.28 20.90 2.18
C PHE A 24 -10.00 19.72 2.83
N LYS A 25 -11.15 19.96 3.46
CA LYS A 25 -11.94 18.89 4.09
C LYS A 25 -12.37 17.81 3.08
N LEU A 26 -12.96 18.22 1.96
CA LEU A 26 -13.41 17.30 0.90
C LEU A 26 -12.22 16.58 0.28
N GLY A 27 -11.12 17.29 0.04
CA GLY A 27 -9.91 16.72 -0.51
C GLY A 27 -9.30 15.67 0.40
N GLN A 28 -9.24 15.92 1.71
CA GLN A 28 -8.75 14.94 2.68
C GLN A 28 -9.68 13.73 2.76
N GLU A 29 -10.99 13.94 2.82
CA GLU A 29 -11.97 12.85 2.85
C GLU A 29 -11.86 11.93 1.63
N LEU A 30 -11.74 12.51 0.44
CA LEU A 30 -11.54 11.75 -0.79
C LEU A 30 -10.18 11.04 -0.75
N PHE A 31 -9.09 11.77 -0.50
CA PHE A 31 -7.73 11.23 -0.39
C PHE A 31 -7.64 10.01 0.54
N GLU A 32 -8.28 10.08 1.70
CA GLU A 32 -8.34 8.98 2.67
C GLU A 32 -9.11 7.78 2.13
N LYS A 33 -10.30 8.02 1.58
CA LYS A 33 -11.24 6.98 1.14
C LYS A 33 -10.95 6.38 -0.24
N THR A 34 -9.91 6.85 -0.93
CA THR A 34 -9.59 6.39 -2.29
C THR A 34 -8.09 6.13 -2.47
N ALA A 35 -7.62 5.81 -3.67
CA ALA A 35 -6.24 5.40 -3.92
C ALA A 35 -5.75 5.88 -5.30
N GLN A 36 -6.16 7.07 -5.73
CA GLN A 36 -5.66 7.68 -6.96
C GLN A 36 -4.17 8.04 -6.81
N VAL A 37 -3.48 8.08 -7.95
CA VAL A 37 -2.06 8.45 -8.00
C VAL A 37 -1.88 9.95 -7.78
N VAL A 38 -2.81 10.75 -8.33
CA VAL A 38 -2.70 12.21 -8.34
C VAL A 38 -3.97 12.85 -7.79
N TYR A 39 -3.82 13.63 -6.72
CA TYR A 39 -4.86 14.51 -6.20
C TYR A 39 -4.44 15.96 -6.33
N THR A 40 -5.33 16.81 -6.83
CA THR A 40 -5.09 18.27 -6.93
C THR A 40 -6.21 19.02 -6.24
N VAL A 41 -5.87 19.88 -5.27
CA VAL A 41 -6.82 20.72 -4.54
C VAL A 41 -6.64 22.16 -4.99
N GLY A 42 -7.70 22.74 -5.54
CA GLY A 42 -7.78 24.15 -5.92
C GLY A 42 -8.93 24.85 -5.22
N SER A 43 -9.15 26.13 -5.53
CA SER A 43 -10.24 26.91 -4.94
C SER A 43 -11.19 27.47 -5.98
N THR A 44 -12.46 27.59 -5.61
CA THR A 44 -13.47 28.29 -6.43
C THR A 44 -13.67 29.74 -5.99
N ASN A 45 -13.09 30.16 -4.87
CA ASN A 45 -13.35 31.48 -4.26
C ASN A 45 -12.11 32.23 -3.79
N ASP A 46 -10.91 31.68 -4.01
CA ASP A 46 -9.66 32.32 -3.63
C ASP A 46 -8.88 32.68 -4.90
N PRO A 47 -8.69 33.98 -5.21
CA PRO A 47 -7.98 34.41 -6.41
C PRO A 47 -6.49 34.02 -6.41
N LYS A 48 -5.91 33.67 -5.25
CA LYS A 48 -4.53 33.18 -5.14
C LYS A 48 -4.41 31.67 -5.37
N ALA A 49 -5.52 30.94 -5.26
CA ALA A 49 -5.58 29.50 -5.45
C ALA A 49 -6.47 29.18 -6.66
N PRO A 50 -5.92 29.12 -7.88
CA PRO A 50 -6.75 28.85 -9.05
C PRO A 50 -7.46 27.49 -8.93
N PRO A 51 -8.58 27.28 -9.64
CA PRO A 51 -9.21 25.97 -9.70
C PRO A 51 -8.22 24.90 -10.18
N ALA A 52 -8.25 23.74 -9.53
CA ALA A 52 -7.55 22.54 -9.94
C ALA A 52 -8.14 22.04 -11.27
N LEU A 53 -7.26 21.76 -12.22
CA LEU A 53 -7.61 21.17 -13.50
C LEU A 53 -6.92 19.81 -13.63
N THR A 54 -7.58 18.86 -14.29
CA THR A 54 -6.95 17.61 -14.71
C THR A 54 -6.25 17.84 -16.04
N CYS A 55 -4.92 17.80 -16.06
CA CYS A 55 -4.15 17.82 -17.30
C CYS A 55 -3.58 16.41 -17.56
N GLN A 56 -3.63 15.93 -18.80
CA GLN A 56 -3.10 14.62 -19.16
C GLN A 56 -1.56 14.63 -19.24
N ALA A 57 -0.94 13.98 -18.25
CA ALA A 57 0.30 13.20 -18.25
C ALA A 57 1.56 13.72 -18.97
N ARG A 58 2.37 14.51 -18.24
CA ARG A 58 3.83 14.30 -18.10
C ARG A 58 4.21 14.62 -16.65
N PRO A 59 5.25 13.99 -16.06
CA PRO A 59 5.79 14.44 -14.80
C PRO A 59 6.21 15.91 -14.94
N GLN A 60 5.44 16.82 -14.37
CA GLN A 60 5.80 18.23 -14.24
C GLN A 60 6.11 18.48 -12.76
N GLU A 61 6.95 19.47 -12.43
CA GLU A 61 7.01 20.00 -11.06
C GLU A 61 7.30 18.96 -9.94
N ALA A 62 8.15 17.97 -10.22
CA ALA A 62 8.48 16.85 -9.30
C ALA A 62 7.32 15.90 -8.96
N GLU A 63 6.34 15.78 -9.87
CA GLU A 63 5.24 14.84 -9.75
C GLU A 63 5.70 13.37 -9.83
N VAL A 64 5.05 12.55 -9.01
CA VAL A 64 5.10 11.10 -9.11
C VAL A 64 3.99 10.66 -10.07
N PHE A 65 4.36 10.15 -11.23
CA PHE A 65 3.45 9.78 -12.32
C PHE A 65 3.52 8.29 -12.60
N GLY A 66 2.38 7.61 -12.72
CA GLY A 66 2.39 6.19 -13.06
C GLY A 66 1.39 5.84 -14.14
N GLU A 67 1.78 4.91 -14.99
CA GLU A 67 0.88 4.18 -15.87
C GLU A 67 0.65 2.82 -15.21
N PHE A 68 -0.45 2.68 -14.50
CA PHE A 68 -0.89 1.36 -14.08
C PHE A 68 -2.41 1.26 -14.15
N PRO A 69 -2.93 0.13 -14.66
CA PRO A 69 -4.36 -0.13 -14.75
C PRO A 69 -5.01 -0.11 -13.35
N PRO A 70 -6.36 -0.12 -13.28
CA PRO A 70 -7.04 -0.40 -12.02
C PRO A 70 -6.46 -1.65 -11.37
N ARG A 71 -6.22 -1.62 -10.06
CA ARG A 71 -5.50 -2.70 -9.34
C ARG A 71 -6.10 -4.08 -9.55
N LYS A 72 -7.42 -4.18 -9.68
CA LYS A 72 -8.15 -5.44 -9.95
C LYS A 72 -7.86 -6.06 -11.32
N SER A 73 -7.17 -5.32 -12.18
CA SER A 73 -6.79 -5.75 -13.52
C SER A 73 -5.28 -5.58 -13.74
N LEU A 74 -4.50 -5.37 -12.68
CA LEU A 74 -3.07 -5.11 -12.77
C LEU A 74 -2.33 -6.24 -13.47
N ASP A 75 -2.60 -7.46 -13.04
CA ASP A 75 -2.07 -8.72 -13.55
C ASP A 75 -2.35 -8.96 -15.05
N LEU A 76 -3.39 -8.35 -15.61
CA LEU A 76 -3.70 -8.43 -17.04
C LEU A 76 -2.76 -7.60 -17.91
N TYR A 77 -2.11 -6.57 -17.35
CA TYR A 77 -1.36 -5.58 -18.15
C TYR A 77 0.09 -5.39 -17.70
N THR A 78 0.42 -5.59 -16.42
CA THR A 78 1.78 -5.40 -15.91
C THR A 78 2.06 -6.25 -14.67
N LYS A 79 3.34 -6.58 -14.47
CA LYS A 79 3.83 -7.26 -13.27
C LYS A 79 3.87 -6.34 -12.05
N TYR A 80 4.23 -5.07 -12.25
CA TYR A 80 4.33 -4.06 -11.20
C TYR A 80 3.74 -2.73 -11.66
N PRO A 81 3.15 -1.94 -10.75
CA PRO A 81 2.80 -0.55 -11.04
C PRO A 81 4.04 0.24 -11.43
N VAL A 82 4.03 0.88 -12.60
CA VAL A 82 5.15 1.75 -13.01
C VAL A 82 4.92 3.14 -12.47
N VAL A 83 5.86 3.66 -11.68
CA VAL A 83 5.76 4.96 -11.02
C VAL A 83 7.04 5.78 -11.23
N VAL A 84 6.99 6.75 -12.13
CA VAL A 84 8.06 7.71 -12.42
C VAL A 84 8.13 8.78 -11.33
N PRO A 85 9.33 9.14 -10.82
CA PRO A 85 10.63 8.60 -11.21
C PRO A 85 10.93 7.26 -10.51
N SER A 86 10.98 6.18 -11.28
CA SER A 86 11.49 4.86 -10.86
C SER A 86 12.59 4.43 -11.82
N SER A 87 13.63 3.82 -11.30
CA SER A 87 14.69 3.21 -12.11
C SER A 87 14.13 2.03 -12.91
N THR A 88 14.12 2.10 -14.25
CA THR A 88 13.64 1.02 -15.14
C THR A 88 14.29 -0.35 -14.83
N PRO A 89 15.59 -0.45 -14.51
CA PRO A 89 16.21 -1.72 -14.11
C PRO A 89 15.56 -2.41 -12.90
N ALA A 90 14.92 -1.68 -11.99
CA ALA A 90 14.35 -2.27 -10.78
C ALA A 90 13.18 -3.22 -11.06
N TYR A 91 12.50 -3.06 -12.20
CA TYR A 91 11.37 -3.92 -12.59
C TYR A 91 11.80 -5.32 -13.06
N ASP A 92 13.04 -5.44 -13.52
CA ASP A 92 13.65 -6.67 -14.02
C ASP A 92 14.78 -7.17 -13.11
N SER A 93 14.83 -6.70 -11.86
CA SER A 93 15.85 -7.07 -10.87
C SER A 93 15.24 -7.84 -9.70
N SER A 94 15.98 -8.83 -9.22
CA SER A 94 15.64 -9.60 -8.02
C SER A 94 16.85 -9.68 -7.09
N TYR A 95 16.58 -9.78 -5.79
CA TYR A 95 17.61 -10.10 -4.81
C TYR A 95 18.12 -11.52 -5.03
N GLN A 96 19.41 -11.71 -4.78
CA GLN A 96 20.03 -13.03 -4.81
C GLN A 96 19.75 -13.77 -3.50
N ALA A 97 19.46 -15.07 -3.59
CA ALA A 97 19.15 -15.88 -2.42
C ALA A 97 20.32 -15.94 -1.43
N GLU A 98 21.56 -15.93 -1.93
CA GLU A 98 22.78 -15.92 -1.11
C GLU A 98 22.87 -14.64 -0.27
N TYR A 99 22.54 -13.49 -0.86
CA TYR A 99 22.48 -12.22 -0.13
C TYR A 99 21.39 -12.27 0.94
N LEU A 100 20.18 -12.70 0.59
CA LEU A 100 19.06 -12.74 1.53
C LEU A 100 19.34 -13.68 2.72
N LYS A 101 19.93 -14.84 2.47
CA LYS A 101 20.33 -15.78 3.53
C LYS A 101 21.37 -15.22 4.50
N SER A 102 22.07 -14.14 4.13
CA SER A 102 23.02 -13.47 5.02
C SER A 102 22.35 -12.50 5.99
N LEU A 103 21.08 -12.14 5.74
CA LEU A 103 20.31 -11.22 6.56
C LEU A 103 19.58 -11.94 7.71
N THR A 104 19.43 -11.23 8.81
CA THR A 104 18.82 -11.68 10.06
C THR A 104 17.93 -10.59 10.65
N SER A 105 17.10 -10.92 11.63
CA SER A 105 16.29 -9.92 12.34
C SER A 105 17.13 -8.87 13.09
N ALA A 106 18.40 -9.16 13.39
CA ALA A 106 19.34 -8.17 13.95
C ALA A 106 19.65 -7.03 12.97
N ASP A 107 19.56 -7.27 11.66
CA ASP A 107 19.77 -6.23 10.64
C ASP A 107 18.65 -5.18 10.60
N LEU A 108 17.60 -5.35 11.41
CA LEU A 108 16.55 -4.37 11.65
C LEU A 108 16.88 -3.37 12.79
N GLU A 109 18.03 -3.47 13.46
CA GLU A 109 18.40 -2.59 14.59
C GLU A 109 18.52 -1.11 14.23
N GLY A 110 18.65 -0.77 12.93
CA GLY A 110 18.59 0.60 12.42
C GLY A 110 17.22 1.06 11.93
N ALA A 111 16.22 0.18 11.89
CA ALA A 111 14.87 0.52 11.46
C ALA A 111 14.11 1.12 12.66
N GLY A 112 13.67 2.37 12.53
CA GLY A 112 12.92 3.04 13.60
C GLY A 112 11.53 2.42 13.80
N GLY A 113 10.99 2.50 15.02
CA GLY A 113 9.68 1.95 15.39
C GLY A 113 9.76 0.87 16.47
N ASP A 114 8.59 0.38 16.91
CA ASP A 114 8.46 -0.81 17.75
C ASP A 114 8.29 -2.04 16.84
N LEU A 115 9.43 -2.67 16.55
CA LEU A 115 9.51 -3.77 15.59
C LEU A 115 9.47 -5.15 16.25
N ASP A 116 9.22 -5.26 17.55
CA ASP A 116 9.34 -6.53 18.27
C ASP A 116 8.37 -7.59 17.73
N GLU A 117 7.12 -7.21 17.47
CA GLU A 117 6.13 -8.10 16.85
C GLU A 117 6.53 -8.51 15.44
N ALA A 118 7.06 -7.58 14.63
CA ALA A 118 7.51 -7.85 13.28
C ALA A 118 8.73 -8.78 13.28
N ARG A 119 9.68 -8.58 14.18
CA ARG A 119 10.85 -9.45 14.39
C ARG A 119 10.42 -10.86 14.76
N ALA A 120 9.53 -11.01 15.73
CA ALA A 120 9.00 -12.31 16.12
C ALA A 120 8.30 -13.02 14.96
N ALA A 121 7.53 -12.28 14.15
CA ALA A 121 6.89 -12.81 12.96
C ALA A 121 7.92 -13.27 11.91
N ILE A 122 8.99 -12.50 11.68
CA ILE A 122 10.07 -12.82 10.74
C ILE A 122 10.89 -14.02 11.22
N ASP A 123 11.22 -14.09 12.51
CA ASP A 123 12.02 -15.18 13.08
C ASP A 123 11.30 -16.53 13.03
N ALA A 124 9.97 -16.53 12.92
CA ALA A 124 9.16 -17.73 12.72
C ALA A 124 9.25 -18.31 11.29
N VAL A 125 9.76 -17.56 10.30
CA VAL A 125 9.97 -18.04 8.92
C VAL A 125 11.07 -19.09 8.88
N GLN A 126 10.83 -20.22 8.24
CA GLN A 126 11.77 -21.35 8.22
C GLN A 126 12.84 -21.20 7.13
N ASP A 127 12.48 -20.77 5.92
CA ASP A 127 13.41 -20.55 4.82
C ASP A 127 14.25 -19.28 5.03
N GLY A 128 15.57 -19.44 4.98
CA GLY A 128 16.50 -18.33 5.22
C GLY A 128 16.45 -17.22 4.18
N ALA A 129 16.16 -17.52 2.91
CA ALA A 129 16.05 -16.49 1.87
C ALA A 129 14.72 -15.73 2.01
N VAL A 130 13.61 -16.41 2.29
CA VAL A 130 12.32 -15.76 2.58
C VAL A 130 12.43 -14.87 3.83
N ARG A 131 13.09 -15.36 4.88
CA ARG A 131 13.33 -14.58 6.10
C ARG A 131 14.12 -13.31 5.81
N GLY A 132 15.24 -13.44 5.10
CA GLY A 132 16.04 -12.30 4.67
C GLY A 132 15.28 -11.33 3.77
N TYR A 133 14.38 -11.85 2.92
CA TYR A 133 13.53 -10.99 2.11
C TYR A 133 12.55 -10.18 2.97
N CYS A 134 11.97 -10.79 4.00
CA CYS A 134 11.13 -10.08 4.95
C CYS A 134 11.90 -8.96 5.69
N VAL A 135 13.18 -9.18 6.01
CA VAL A 135 14.07 -8.15 6.54
C VAL A 135 14.24 -6.98 5.55
N GLU A 136 14.48 -7.26 4.27
CA GLU A 136 14.55 -6.22 3.22
C GLU A 136 13.25 -5.44 3.06
N LEU A 137 12.09 -6.11 3.12
CA LEU A 137 10.79 -5.45 3.08
C LEU A 137 10.63 -4.48 4.25
N MET A 138 11.05 -4.88 5.45
CA MET A 138 11.01 -4.01 6.63
C MET A 138 11.98 -2.85 6.56
N ASN A 139 13.21 -3.07 6.09
CA ASN A 139 14.19 -2.00 5.85
C ASN A 139 13.66 -0.97 4.86
N TYR A 140 13.07 -1.43 3.76
CA TYR A 140 12.43 -0.54 2.78
C TYR A 140 11.28 0.25 3.41
N LEU A 141 10.36 -0.41 4.12
CA LEU A 141 9.21 0.26 4.75
C LEU A 141 9.66 1.28 5.79
N SER A 142 10.64 0.94 6.63
CA SER A 142 11.20 1.88 7.62
C SER A 142 11.80 3.10 6.92
N ASN A 143 12.67 2.91 5.92
CA ASN A 143 13.28 4.03 5.20
C ASN A 143 12.26 4.87 4.43
N ALA A 144 11.33 4.22 3.72
CA ALA A 144 10.32 4.91 2.95
C ALA A 144 9.33 5.69 3.82
N THR A 145 9.10 5.26 5.07
CA THR A 145 8.15 5.89 6.00
C THR A 145 8.79 6.80 7.05
N GLU A 146 10.12 6.81 7.21
CA GLU A 146 10.86 7.64 8.18
C GLU A 146 10.46 9.13 8.11
N THR A 147 10.43 9.68 6.90
CA THR A 147 9.84 10.98 6.61
C THR A 147 8.70 10.78 5.61
N ASN A 148 7.48 10.57 6.11
CA ASN A 148 6.29 10.34 5.29
C ASN A 148 5.07 11.12 5.84
N PRO A 149 4.43 11.97 5.02
CA PRO A 149 4.74 12.25 3.62
C PRO A 149 5.95 13.18 3.45
N LYS A 150 6.60 13.06 2.29
CA LYS A 150 7.71 13.91 1.84
C LYS A 150 7.15 15.16 1.15
N ARG A 151 7.86 16.29 1.26
CA ARG A 151 7.56 17.49 0.45
C ARG A 151 8.03 17.26 -0.99
N GLY A 152 7.23 17.67 -1.96
CA GLY A 152 7.65 17.71 -3.37
C GLY A 152 8.71 18.78 -3.60
N PHE A 153 9.45 18.67 -4.71
CA PHE A 153 10.54 19.58 -5.07
C PHE A 153 10.13 20.64 -6.11
N GLY A 154 8.85 20.71 -6.48
CA GLY A 154 8.33 21.69 -7.45
C GLY A 154 8.33 23.11 -6.90
N SER A 155 8.48 24.10 -7.79
CA SER A 155 8.48 25.54 -7.47
C SER A 155 7.12 26.22 -7.69
N ASP A 156 6.26 25.65 -8.52
CA ASP A 156 5.01 26.28 -8.98
C ASP A 156 3.78 25.81 -8.21
N ARG A 157 3.92 24.70 -7.47
CA ARG A 157 2.88 24.09 -6.66
C ARG A 157 3.45 23.41 -5.44
N THR A 158 2.63 23.34 -4.40
CA THR A 158 2.95 22.63 -3.17
C THR A 158 2.43 21.21 -3.27
N ALA A 159 3.32 20.24 -3.22
CA ALA A 159 2.96 18.82 -3.24
C ALA A 159 3.53 18.09 -2.03
N ILE A 160 2.83 17.04 -1.60
CA ILE A 160 3.35 16.04 -0.68
C ILE A 160 3.09 14.64 -1.23
N TRP A 161 4.00 13.72 -0.99
CA TRP A 161 4.00 12.39 -1.60
C TRP A 161 4.59 11.33 -0.68
N GLY A 162 4.27 10.07 -0.97
CA GLY A 162 4.87 8.93 -0.29
C GLY A 162 3.95 7.71 -0.25
N LEU A 163 4.31 6.73 0.60
CA LEU A 163 3.53 5.51 0.78
C LEU A 163 2.23 5.82 1.51
N GLN A 164 1.14 5.27 1.01
CA GLN A 164 -0.19 5.46 1.55
C GLN A 164 -0.76 4.12 1.99
N ARG A 165 -1.64 4.15 2.99
CA ARG A 165 -2.53 3.06 3.35
C ARG A 165 -3.53 2.78 2.22
N PRO A 166 -4.06 1.55 2.09
CA PRO A 166 -5.26 1.30 1.29
C PRO A 166 -6.41 2.27 1.61
N PRO A 167 -7.43 2.39 0.75
CA PRO A 167 -8.62 3.21 1.01
C PRO A 167 -9.19 3.04 2.43
N LEU A 168 -9.32 4.15 3.18
CA LEU A 168 -9.98 4.20 4.49
C LEU A 168 -11.51 4.28 4.30
N LEU A 169 -12.04 3.39 3.47
CA LEU A 169 -13.45 3.28 3.16
C LEU A 169 -13.99 2.01 3.80
N ASP A 170 -15.09 2.11 4.54
CA ASP A 170 -15.68 0.97 5.24
C ASP A 170 -15.93 -0.22 4.31
N GLY A 171 -15.43 -1.39 4.73
CA GLY A 171 -15.49 -2.64 3.97
C GLY A 171 -14.49 -2.77 2.83
N CYS A 172 -13.60 -1.78 2.63
CA CYS A 172 -12.61 -1.73 1.55
C CYS A 172 -11.25 -2.30 1.99
N LEU A 173 -11.25 -3.57 2.39
CA LEU A 173 -10.05 -4.27 2.85
C LEU A 173 -9.22 -4.82 1.69
N THR A 174 -7.99 -5.22 1.99
CA THR A 174 -7.22 -6.17 1.19
C THR A 174 -7.49 -7.58 1.71
N SER A 175 -7.99 -8.47 0.85
CA SER A 175 -8.12 -9.90 1.17
C SER A 175 -6.87 -10.64 0.71
N ILE A 176 -6.17 -11.31 1.61
CA ILE A 176 -5.11 -12.26 1.27
C ILE A 176 -5.70 -13.66 1.41
N ARG A 177 -5.88 -14.35 0.29
CA ARG A 177 -6.35 -15.73 0.22
C ARG A 177 -5.15 -16.66 0.27
N CYS A 178 -5.17 -17.58 1.23
CA CYS A 178 -4.29 -18.73 1.33
C CYS A 178 -5.12 -19.98 1.01
N ASP A 179 -4.87 -20.58 -0.14
CA ASP A 179 -5.44 -21.88 -0.50
C ASP A 179 -4.73 -23.03 0.25
N ASP A 180 -5.01 -24.27 -0.12
CA ASP A 180 -4.43 -25.43 0.56
C ASP A 180 -2.90 -25.49 0.43
N ASN A 181 -2.24 -25.98 1.48
CA ASN A 181 -0.79 -26.18 1.54
C ASN A 181 0.04 -24.88 1.50
N VAL A 182 -0.56 -23.72 1.76
CA VAL A 182 0.15 -22.45 1.88
C VAL A 182 0.83 -22.39 3.24
N SER A 183 2.16 -22.35 3.24
CA SER A 183 2.93 -22.25 4.46
C SER A 183 2.95 -20.82 5.02
N TYR A 184 3.41 -20.69 6.27
CA TYR A 184 3.64 -19.38 6.87
C TYR A 184 4.70 -18.57 6.09
N ASP A 185 5.71 -19.25 5.54
CA ASP A 185 6.77 -18.66 4.72
C ASP A 185 6.20 -18.10 3.39
N ASP A 186 5.18 -18.73 2.83
CA ASP A 186 4.50 -18.25 1.61
C ASP A 186 3.67 -16.99 1.90
N LEU A 187 2.98 -16.96 3.04
CA LEU A 187 2.11 -15.86 3.45
C LEU A 187 2.90 -14.62 3.89
N LEU A 188 3.93 -14.81 4.71
CA LEU A 188 4.48 -13.71 5.50
C LEU A 188 4.98 -12.54 4.64
N PRO A 189 5.71 -12.72 3.52
CA PRO A 189 6.17 -11.60 2.71
C PRO A 189 5.02 -10.66 2.28
N VAL A 190 3.86 -11.22 1.95
CA VAL A 190 2.67 -10.45 1.51
C VAL A 190 1.97 -9.79 2.69
N PHE A 191 1.89 -10.48 3.83
CA PHE A 191 1.14 -10.04 5.01
C PHE A 191 1.93 -9.06 5.89
N LEU A 192 3.23 -9.27 6.04
CA LEU A 192 4.13 -8.50 6.89
C LEU A 192 4.04 -6.98 6.67
N PRO A 193 3.99 -6.46 5.43
CA PRO A 193 3.80 -5.03 5.19
C PRO A 193 2.55 -4.42 5.83
N PHE A 194 1.45 -5.17 5.91
CA PHE A 194 0.25 -4.73 6.62
C PHE A 194 0.44 -4.86 8.13
N TYR A 195 0.96 -6.01 8.56
CA TYR A 195 1.17 -6.35 9.96
C TYR A 195 2.05 -5.33 10.70
N ALA A 196 3.15 -4.93 10.08
CA ALA A 196 4.16 -4.05 10.68
C ALA A 196 3.86 -2.54 10.52
N THR A 197 2.71 -2.17 9.95
CA THR A 197 2.36 -0.78 9.69
C THR A 197 1.00 -0.40 10.28
N ASN A 198 0.66 0.88 10.21
CA ASN A 198 -0.67 1.36 10.57
C ASN A 198 -1.79 0.92 9.59
N ALA A 199 -1.50 0.04 8.63
CA ALA A 199 -2.49 -0.59 7.74
C ALA A 199 -2.95 -1.98 8.21
N ARG A 200 -2.53 -2.43 9.41
CA ARG A 200 -2.84 -3.75 9.96
C ARG A 200 -4.34 -4.07 10.03
N ASP A 201 -5.16 -3.05 10.28
CA ASP A 201 -6.62 -3.12 10.31
C ASP A 201 -7.29 -3.15 8.93
N GLN A 202 -6.50 -3.06 7.86
CA GLN A 202 -6.99 -3.02 6.47
C GLN A 202 -6.72 -4.31 5.69
N VAL A 203 -6.29 -5.36 6.39
CA VAL A 203 -6.07 -6.67 5.80
C VAL A 203 -6.93 -7.73 6.47
N GLU A 204 -7.44 -8.63 5.65
CA GLU A 204 -8.11 -9.86 6.06
C GLU A 204 -7.35 -11.06 5.50
N LEU A 205 -7.14 -12.07 6.33
CA LEU A 205 -6.61 -13.36 5.92
C LEU A 205 -7.77 -14.33 5.71
N SER A 206 -7.95 -14.82 4.48
CA SER A 206 -8.86 -15.93 4.16
C SER A 206 -8.02 -17.20 4.05
N VAL A 207 -8.18 -18.13 4.98
CA VAL A 207 -7.34 -19.33 5.08
C VAL A 207 -8.18 -20.58 4.88
N ASP A 208 -7.70 -21.50 4.06
CA ASP A 208 -8.37 -22.79 3.87
C ASP A 208 -8.47 -23.55 5.21
N SER A 209 -9.67 -24.05 5.52
CA SER A 209 -9.94 -24.79 6.76
C SER A 209 -9.14 -26.10 6.87
N ASN A 210 -8.60 -26.62 5.77
CA ASN A 210 -7.74 -27.80 5.80
C ASN A 210 -6.29 -27.48 6.21
N ASP A 211 -5.85 -26.22 6.16
CA ASP A 211 -4.46 -25.85 6.46
C ASP A 211 -4.21 -25.65 7.95
N GLN A 212 -4.17 -26.77 8.68
CA GLN A 212 -3.97 -26.77 10.13
C GLN A 212 -2.59 -26.22 10.54
N GLY A 213 -1.59 -26.33 9.66
CA GLY A 213 -0.25 -25.81 9.91
C GLY A 213 -0.24 -24.29 9.94
N LEU A 214 -0.80 -23.65 8.90
CA LEU A 214 -0.93 -22.20 8.84
C LEU A 214 -1.86 -21.67 9.93
N LEU A 215 -3.01 -22.30 10.16
CA LEU A 215 -3.94 -21.90 11.22
C LEU A 215 -3.28 -21.93 12.61
N ALA A 216 -2.42 -22.92 12.89
CA ALA A 216 -1.67 -22.98 14.13
C ALA A 216 -0.66 -21.83 14.26
N ALA A 217 0.05 -21.49 13.18
CA ALA A 217 1.00 -20.37 13.15
C ALA A 217 0.31 -19.01 13.36
N LEU A 218 -0.92 -18.86 12.87
CA LEU A 218 -1.69 -17.61 12.98
C LEU A 218 -2.33 -17.37 14.35
N LYS A 219 -2.31 -18.32 15.30
CA LYS A 219 -2.93 -18.15 16.63
C LYS A 219 -2.42 -16.94 17.40
N GLY A 220 -1.12 -16.63 17.29
CA GLY A 220 -0.54 -15.44 17.92
C GLY A 220 -1.06 -14.13 17.32
N ILE A 221 -1.34 -14.13 16.02
CA ILE A 221 -1.89 -12.98 15.27
C ILE A 221 -3.39 -12.83 15.54
N GLU A 222 -4.13 -13.93 15.63
CA GLU A 222 -5.57 -13.95 15.95
C GLU A 222 -5.87 -13.27 17.29
N ALA A 223 -5.00 -13.47 18.29
CA ALA A 223 -5.13 -12.87 19.60
C ALA A 223 -5.13 -11.33 19.58
N ASP A 224 -4.51 -10.72 18.56
CA ASP A 224 -4.39 -9.27 18.42
C ASP A 224 -5.73 -8.58 18.05
N LYS A 225 -6.70 -9.32 17.48
CA LYS A 225 -8.02 -8.83 17.02
C LYS A 225 -8.02 -7.66 16.02
N SER A 226 -6.86 -7.07 15.71
CA SER A 226 -6.71 -6.04 14.68
C SER A 226 -6.72 -6.60 13.27
N VAL A 227 -6.44 -7.91 13.11
CA VAL A 227 -6.44 -8.61 11.82
C VAL A 227 -7.63 -9.53 11.76
N ALA A 228 -8.45 -9.39 10.72
CA ALA A 228 -9.56 -10.30 10.48
C ALA A 228 -9.03 -11.62 9.89
N ILE A 229 -9.38 -12.75 10.50
CA ILE A 229 -9.09 -14.09 9.97
C ILE A 229 -10.42 -14.77 9.66
N LYS A 230 -10.59 -15.16 8.40
CA LYS A 230 -11.72 -15.97 7.92
C LYS A 230 -11.21 -17.36 7.57
N ILE A 231 -11.83 -18.35 8.18
CA ILE A 231 -11.55 -19.76 7.90
C ILE A 231 -12.66 -20.25 6.98
N GLU A 232 -12.33 -20.59 5.73
CA GLU A 232 -13.30 -20.97 4.71
C GLU A 232 -12.62 -21.82 3.61
N HIS A 233 -13.33 -22.80 3.06
CA HIS A 233 -12.82 -23.59 1.92
C HIS A 233 -12.74 -22.76 0.63
N SER A 234 -11.90 -23.17 -0.33
CA SER A 234 -11.75 -22.46 -1.62
C SER A 234 -13.09 -22.25 -2.35
N ASP A 235 -14.01 -23.22 -2.33
CA ASP A 235 -15.33 -23.09 -2.95
C ASP A 235 -16.23 -22.05 -2.25
N GLU A 236 -16.12 -21.93 -0.94
CA GLU A 236 -16.88 -20.96 -0.13
C GLU A 236 -16.34 -19.55 -0.37
N HIS A 237 -15.01 -19.41 -0.37
CA HIS A 237 -14.34 -18.18 -0.75
C HIS A 237 -14.74 -17.73 -2.16
N ALA A 238 -14.68 -18.64 -3.14
CA ALA A 238 -15.05 -18.34 -4.52
C ALA A 238 -16.51 -17.85 -4.62
N LYS A 239 -17.46 -18.54 -3.98
CA LYS A 239 -18.87 -18.13 -3.93
C LYS A 239 -19.02 -16.74 -3.30
N ARG A 240 -18.36 -16.50 -2.17
CA ARG A 240 -18.40 -15.21 -1.48
C ARG A 240 -17.85 -14.09 -2.37
N MET A 241 -16.74 -14.33 -3.07
CA MET A 241 -16.11 -13.33 -3.91
C MET A 241 -16.96 -12.92 -5.12
N VAL A 242 -17.86 -13.77 -5.60
CA VAL A 242 -18.85 -13.37 -6.63
C VAL A 242 -19.68 -12.17 -6.18
N ASP A 243 -20.08 -12.15 -4.91
CA ASP A 243 -20.98 -11.12 -4.37
C ASP A 243 -20.22 -9.90 -3.86
N VAL A 244 -19.04 -10.09 -3.25
CA VAL A 244 -18.36 -9.02 -2.50
C VAL A 244 -16.99 -8.60 -3.04
N ALA A 245 -16.44 -9.20 -4.10
CA ALA A 245 -15.13 -8.80 -4.63
C ALA A 245 -15.06 -7.32 -5.04
N SER A 246 -16.19 -6.72 -5.45
CA SER A 246 -16.30 -5.29 -5.76
C SER A 246 -16.05 -4.40 -4.53
N HIS A 247 -16.26 -4.91 -3.32
CA HIS A 247 -16.08 -4.19 -2.06
C HIS A 247 -14.64 -4.18 -1.58
N TYR A 248 -13.85 -5.22 -1.89
CA TYR A 248 -12.43 -5.25 -1.57
C TYR A 248 -11.63 -4.28 -2.43
N TYR A 249 -10.59 -3.71 -1.83
CA TYR A 249 -9.59 -2.93 -2.54
C TYR A 249 -8.72 -3.84 -3.42
N ASN A 250 -8.16 -4.89 -2.81
CA ASN A 250 -7.33 -5.91 -3.44
C ASN A 250 -7.82 -7.31 -3.00
N VAL A 251 -7.72 -8.27 -3.90
CA VAL A 251 -7.83 -9.71 -3.59
C VAL A 251 -6.55 -10.35 -4.09
N ILE A 252 -5.75 -10.88 -3.17
CA ILE A 252 -4.42 -11.40 -3.43
C ILE A 252 -4.47 -12.90 -3.14
N ASN A 253 -4.11 -13.73 -4.12
CA ASN A 253 -4.00 -15.16 -3.92
C ASN A 253 -2.53 -15.50 -3.64
N VAL A 254 -2.27 -16.14 -2.52
CA VAL A 254 -0.96 -16.69 -2.16
C VAL A 254 -0.96 -18.16 -2.54
N SER A 255 0.00 -18.54 -3.37
CA SER A 255 0.16 -19.92 -3.83
C SER A 255 1.19 -20.66 -2.99
N ALA A 256 0.99 -21.96 -2.79
CA ALA A 256 1.98 -22.84 -2.20
C ALA A 256 3.28 -22.86 -3.04
N GLY A 257 4.43 -22.91 -2.37
CA GLY A 257 5.75 -22.85 -3.02
C GLY A 257 6.34 -21.44 -3.14
N GLY A 258 5.60 -20.43 -2.70
CA GLY A 258 6.11 -19.11 -2.37
C GLY A 258 6.51 -18.27 -3.58
N LEU A 259 7.39 -17.30 -3.33
CA LEU A 259 7.91 -16.43 -4.37
C LEU A 259 8.97 -17.17 -5.20
N ASN A 260 8.72 -17.33 -6.50
CA ASN A 260 9.70 -17.91 -7.44
C ASN A 260 10.99 -17.08 -7.56
N GLU A 261 10.90 -15.78 -7.27
CA GLU A 261 11.99 -14.81 -7.27
C GLU A 261 11.74 -13.77 -6.18
N PHE A 262 12.79 -13.09 -5.70
CA PHE A 262 12.67 -12.05 -4.68
C PHE A 262 12.76 -10.66 -5.30
N PRO A 263 11.66 -10.02 -5.70
CA PRO A 263 11.73 -8.74 -6.41
C PRO A 263 12.20 -7.59 -5.53
N MET A 264 12.65 -6.51 -6.13
CA MET A 264 13.02 -5.29 -5.41
C MET A 264 11.89 -4.85 -4.47
N ALA A 265 12.21 -4.59 -3.20
CA ALA A 265 11.23 -4.37 -2.14
C ALA A 265 10.22 -3.27 -2.49
N GLY A 266 10.67 -2.16 -3.09
CA GLY A 266 9.78 -1.09 -3.53
C GLY A 266 8.77 -1.50 -4.60
N GLN A 267 9.13 -2.40 -5.52
CA GLN A 267 8.20 -2.91 -6.53
C GLN A 267 7.23 -3.93 -5.95
N PHE A 268 7.68 -4.71 -4.97
CA PHE A 268 6.79 -5.62 -4.26
C PHE A 268 5.76 -4.87 -3.41
N ILE A 269 6.21 -3.89 -2.61
CA ILE A 269 5.33 -3.07 -1.76
C ILE A 269 4.31 -2.28 -2.58
N SER A 270 4.67 -1.81 -3.78
CA SER A 270 3.77 -1.06 -4.65
C SER A 270 2.56 -1.89 -5.11
N LEU A 271 2.62 -3.22 -5.09
CA LEU A 271 1.48 -4.12 -5.38
C LEU A 271 0.38 -4.03 -4.32
N TYR A 272 0.72 -3.67 -3.09
CA TYR A 272 -0.20 -3.72 -1.95
C TYR A 272 -0.62 -2.33 -1.47
N PHE A 273 0.30 -1.37 -1.49
CA PHE A 273 0.08 -0.03 -0.97
C PHE A 273 -0.03 0.99 -2.10
N PRO A 274 -1.00 1.92 -2.03
CA PRO A 274 -1.01 3.05 -2.95
C PRO A 274 0.25 3.89 -2.83
N LEU A 275 0.70 4.35 -3.99
CA LEU A 275 1.76 5.34 -4.17
C LEU A 275 1.16 6.50 -4.94
N GLY A 276 1.49 7.72 -4.53
CA GLY A 276 0.98 8.91 -5.19
C GLY A 276 1.28 10.18 -4.42
N HIS A 277 0.70 11.26 -4.90
CA HIS A 277 0.86 12.57 -4.32
C HIS A 277 -0.47 13.34 -4.27
N ILE A 278 -0.54 14.25 -3.32
CA ILE A 278 -1.59 15.27 -3.26
C ILE A 278 -0.92 16.64 -3.32
N LYS A 279 -1.51 17.55 -4.09
CA LYS A 279 -0.96 18.89 -4.31
C LYS A 279 -2.00 19.98 -4.20
N SER A 280 -1.55 21.14 -3.77
CA SER A 280 -2.25 22.41 -3.88
C SER A 280 -1.89 23.09 -5.19
N THR A 281 -2.81 23.84 -5.76
CA THR A 281 -2.53 24.74 -6.89
C THR A 281 -1.68 25.96 -6.51
N MET A 282 -1.39 26.15 -5.22
CA MET A 282 -0.55 27.25 -4.71
C MET A 282 0.89 26.84 -4.46
N VAL A 283 1.80 27.80 -4.64
CA VAL A 283 3.21 27.74 -4.19
C VAL A 283 3.27 27.95 -2.67
N ASP A 284 4.17 27.23 -1.99
CA ASP A 284 4.46 27.32 -0.55
C ASP A 284 3.22 27.38 0.36
N ASP A 285 2.27 26.49 0.07
CA ASP A 285 1.00 26.36 0.78
C ASP A 285 1.18 25.57 2.08
N GLU A 286 1.70 26.25 3.11
CA GLU A 286 1.95 25.61 4.41
C GLU A 286 0.66 25.15 5.11
N ASP A 287 -0.47 25.86 4.90
CA ASP A 287 -1.77 25.43 5.43
C ASP A 287 -2.19 24.07 4.83
N PHE A 288 -1.97 23.89 3.52
CA PHE A 288 -2.19 22.60 2.85
C PHE A 288 -1.26 21.53 3.43
N ILE A 289 0.03 21.83 3.58
CA ILE A 289 1.01 20.88 4.15
C ILE A 289 0.57 20.44 5.55
N ASP A 290 0.25 21.39 6.42
CA ASP A 290 -0.13 21.13 7.81
C ASP A 290 -1.47 20.38 7.94
N HIS A 291 -2.37 20.58 6.98
CA HIS A 291 -3.64 19.86 6.91
C HIS A 291 -3.42 18.41 6.47
N PHE A 292 -2.81 18.20 5.30
CA PHE A 292 -2.74 16.88 4.69
C PHE A 292 -1.66 15.99 5.29
N LYS A 293 -0.60 16.51 5.90
CA LYS A 293 0.38 15.70 6.66
C LYS A 293 -0.24 14.94 7.83
N LYS A 294 -1.34 15.45 8.39
CA LYS A 294 -2.05 14.83 9.52
C LYS A 294 -2.99 13.71 9.11
N SER A 295 -3.19 13.50 7.80
CA SER A 295 -4.08 12.47 7.30
C SER A 295 -3.68 11.08 7.78
N ALA A 296 -4.67 10.31 8.22
CA ALA A 296 -4.47 8.92 8.59
C ALA A 296 -4.12 8.02 7.39
N LYS A 297 -4.19 8.56 6.16
CA LYS A 297 -3.85 7.88 4.90
C LYS A 297 -2.38 7.57 4.77
N TRP A 298 -1.48 8.34 5.38
CA TRP A 298 -0.05 8.10 5.23
C TRP A 298 0.38 6.83 5.97
N LEU A 299 1.14 5.98 5.26
CA LEU A 299 1.65 4.74 5.81
C LEU A 299 2.77 5.05 6.82
N ARG A 300 2.77 4.34 7.94
CA ARG A 300 3.78 4.44 8.99
C ARG A 300 4.09 3.04 9.50
N VAL A 301 5.37 2.74 9.67
CA VAL A 301 5.81 1.59 10.48
C VAL A 301 5.38 1.83 11.94
N ARG A 302 4.99 0.75 12.63
CA ARG A 302 4.50 0.80 14.00
C ARG A 302 5.60 0.99 15.04
#